data_AF-W9H5E0-F1
#
_entry.id   AF-W9H5E0-F1
#
_cell.length_a   1.000
_cell.length_b   1.000
_cell.length_c   1.000
_cell.angle_alpha   90.00
_cell.angle_beta   90.00
_cell.angle_gamma   90.00
#
_symmetry.space_group_name_H-M   'P 1'
#
loop_
_entity.id
_entity.type
_entity.pdbx_description
1 polymer ?
#
loop_
_entity_poly.entity_id
_entity_poly.type
_entity_poly.pdbx_seq_one_letter_code
_entity_poly.pdbx_strand_id
1 'polypeptide(L)'
;MMTARMTSVAEDYPGNAEETFNAVLMSAIAGCRSMAVMAQRDEDADTVTQAVASRMESAGAGVMVATAQQNASLADVIGQIVAATPGDGDGPAGLAVRLLRKDDAGLLIVKRAHALAPEALDGLLELSQTQLEDGRVLQVLLSGATALETLLDRPEGRPIAVSRWHLTARSEPNFPMAASRVDGETWQPRPVQPSPGHEPEPVKASRLTRGFGILGVLAVMAAAAGWVTSDRPQPEATVAAAEMPEMAEMTDVAPPEAAPPEITPTVEVVESAAAPLPIEQAPAPLPELAVTTDHGSKPTLSAGETIVVRVETTTDKFVYCYYMDGFGNVARLFPNRFQSDAFVPAGQAVEIPPGPERPFNIRLDTPGQVEAVSCLASTTEIERGRISGADAEDLLPIPGLGLEDLLNDFATLSDTGLRSVTMPITVVAEQQAVAGPYSLSSDSSETGPITPYRSVEPR
;
A
#
# COMPACT_ATOMS: atom_id res chain seq x y z
N MET A 1 -49.06 -18.02 -10.13
CA MET A 1 -47.77 -17.82 -9.43
C MET A 1 -46.71 -17.54 -10.48
N MET A 2 -46.42 -16.27 -10.74
CA MET A 2 -45.28 -15.86 -11.55
C MET A 2 -44.07 -15.79 -10.61
N THR A 3 -43.21 -16.81 -10.65
CA THR A 3 -41.89 -16.77 -10.02
C THR A 3 -41.01 -15.85 -10.87
N ALA A 4 -40.75 -14.64 -10.37
CA ALA A 4 -39.75 -13.76 -10.93
C ALA A 4 -38.38 -14.45 -10.83
N ARG A 5 -37.86 -14.91 -11.97
CA ARG A 5 -36.46 -15.35 -12.11
C ARG A 5 -35.61 -14.09 -11.99
N MET A 6 -34.98 -13.89 -10.83
CA MET A 6 -33.84 -13.00 -10.71
C MET A 6 -32.68 -13.68 -11.46
N THR A 7 -32.58 -13.41 -12.76
CA THR A 7 -31.36 -13.71 -13.51
C THR A 7 -30.26 -12.84 -12.90
N SER A 8 -29.21 -13.47 -12.36
CA SER A 8 -27.98 -12.78 -11.97
C SER A 8 -27.52 -11.98 -13.18
N VAL A 9 -27.63 -10.66 -13.09
CA VAL A 9 -27.01 -9.77 -14.07
C VAL A 9 -25.52 -9.94 -13.83
N ALA A 10 -24.82 -10.58 -14.76
CA ALA A 10 -23.38 -10.47 -14.84
C ALA A 10 -23.09 -9.00 -15.08
N GLU A 11 -22.75 -8.29 -14.00
CA GLU A 11 -22.36 -6.89 -14.09
C GLU A 11 -20.89 -6.90 -14.49
N ASP A 12 -20.65 -6.87 -15.80
CA ASP A 12 -19.30 -6.78 -16.35
C ASP A 12 -18.73 -5.41 -15.98
N TYR A 13 -17.84 -5.40 -15.00
CA TYR A 13 -17.03 -4.23 -14.64
C TYR A 13 -15.65 -4.36 -15.29
N PRO A 14 -15.42 -3.77 -16.48
CA PRO A 14 -14.07 -3.59 -17.00
C PRO A 14 -13.39 -2.49 -16.17
N GLY A 15 -12.62 -2.91 -15.17
CA GLY A 15 -11.82 -2.01 -14.34
C GLY A 15 -10.33 -2.17 -14.60
N ASN A 16 -9.55 -1.18 -14.15
CA ASN A 16 -8.13 -1.41 -13.92
C ASN A 16 -7.93 -2.38 -12.73
N ALA A 17 -6.68 -2.80 -12.46
CA ALA A 17 -6.40 -3.78 -11.41
C ALA A 17 -6.82 -3.33 -10.00
N GLU A 18 -6.77 -2.02 -9.75
CA GLU A 18 -7.07 -1.41 -8.46
C GLU A 18 -8.58 -1.27 -8.24
N GLU A 19 -9.31 -0.79 -9.24
CA GLU A 19 -10.79 -0.78 -9.24
C GLU A 19 -11.35 -2.19 -9.06
N THR A 20 -10.74 -3.17 -9.74
CA THR A 20 -11.13 -4.57 -9.61
C THR A 20 -10.83 -5.11 -8.21
N PHE A 21 -9.64 -4.83 -7.67
CA PHE A 21 -9.29 -5.17 -6.29
C PHE A 21 -10.31 -4.60 -5.30
N ASN A 22 -10.62 -3.30 -5.39
CA ASN A 22 -11.56 -2.63 -4.51
C ASN A 22 -12.97 -3.24 -4.64
N ALA A 23 -13.44 -3.50 -5.85
CA ALA A 23 -14.75 -4.10 -6.08
C ALA A 23 -14.86 -5.53 -5.52
N VAL A 24 -13.82 -6.35 -5.70
CA VAL A 24 -13.77 -7.72 -5.19
C VAL A 24 -13.70 -7.72 -3.67
N LEU A 25 -12.86 -6.86 -3.09
CA LEU A 25 -12.74 -6.71 -1.63
C LEU A 25 -14.07 -6.29 -1.01
N MET A 26 -14.72 -5.26 -1.56
CA MET A 26 -16.03 -4.80 -1.07
C MET A 26 -17.09 -5.89 -1.20
N SER A 27 -17.04 -6.70 -2.26
CA SER A 27 -17.94 -7.85 -2.42
C SER A 27 -17.70 -8.94 -1.38
N ALA A 28 -16.43 -9.24 -1.08
CA ALA A 28 -16.07 -10.18 -0.01
C ALA A 28 -16.57 -9.67 1.36
N ILE A 29 -16.35 -8.39 1.69
CA ILE A 29 -16.85 -7.77 2.92
C ILE A 29 -18.39 -7.78 2.97
N ALA A 30 -19.05 -7.57 1.83
CA ALA A 30 -20.50 -7.61 1.70
C ALA A 30 -21.10 -9.04 1.80
N GLY A 31 -20.27 -10.07 1.95
CA GLY A 31 -20.75 -11.44 2.10
C GLY A 31 -21.07 -12.14 0.78
N CYS A 32 -20.54 -11.68 -0.36
CA CYS A 32 -20.70 -12.37 -1.63
C CYS A 32 -20.10 -13.78 -1.52
N ARG A 33 -20.94 -14.80 -1.74
CA ARG A 33 -20.57 -16.20 -1.53
C ARG A 33 -19.64 -16.73 -2.61
N SER A 34 -19.86 -16.34 -3.86
CA SER A 34 -19.07 -16.80 -5.01
C SER A 34 -18.62 -15.61 -5.84
N MET A 35 -17.31 -15.51 -6.03
CA MET A 35 -16.64 -14.42 -6.73
C MET A 35 -15.64 -14.99 -7.73
N ALA A 36 -15.43 -14.31 -8.85
CA ALA A 36 -14.45 -14.71 -9.87
C ALA A 36 -13.72 -13.49 -10.44
N VAL A 37 -12.38 -13.53 -10.43
CA VAL A 37 -11.50 -12.54 -11.05
C VAL A 37 -10.82 -13.20 -12.25
N MET A 38 -11.01 -12.62 -13.42
CA MET A 38 -10.49 -13.16 -14.67
C MET A 38 -9.54 -12.16 -15.33
N ALA A 39 -8.45 -12.65 -15.90
CA ALA A 39 -7.48 -11.84 -16.63
C ALA A 39 -7.00 -12.56 -17.89
N GLN A 40 -6.27 -11.85 -18.76
CA GLN A 40 -5.60 -12.48 -19.90
C GLN A 40 -4.47 -13.43 -19.47
N ARG A 41 -3.77 -13.10 -18.38
CA ARG A 41 -2.71 -13.93 -17.79
C ARG A 41 -3.10 -14.31 -16.37
N ASP A 42 -2.84 -15.56 -15.98
CA ASP A 42 -3.13 -16.05 -14.64
C ASP A 42 -2.50 -15.18 -13.54
N GLU A 43 -1.26 -14.73 -13.76
CA GLU A 43 -0.49 -13.91 -12.82
C GLU A 43 -1.19 -12.59 -12.45
N ASP A 44 -1.90 -11.97 -13.40
CA ASP A 44 -2.60 -10.71 -13.18
C ASP A 44 -3.80 -10.91 -12.25
N ALA A 45 -4.58 -11.98 -12.46
CA ALA A 45 -5.69 -12.34 -11.60
C ALA A 45 -5.22 -12.80 -10.21
N ASP A 46 -4.14 -13.56 -10.16
CA ASP A 46 -3.54 -14.05 -8.90
C ASP A 46 -2.96 -12.91 -8.05
N THR A 47 -2.44 -11.86 -8.67
CA THR A 47 -1.95 -10.66 -7.97
C THR A 47 -3.10 -9.96 -7.26
N VAL A 48 -4.23 -9.76 -7.95
CA VAL A 48 -5.42 -9.12 -7.36
C VAL A 48 -6.02 -9.97 -6.25
N THR A 49 -6.16 -11.28 -6.44
CA THR A 49 -6.72 -12.15 -5.40
C THR A 49 -5.78 -12.31 -4.20
N GLN A 50 -4.46 -12.26 -4.41
CA GLN A 50 -3.49 -12.22 -3.31
C GLN A 50 -3.61 -10.93 -2.50
N ALA A 51 -3.81 -9.77 -3.14
CA ALA A 51 -4.04 -8.52 -2.43
C ALA A 51 -5.33 -8.58 -1.60
N VAL A 52 -6.41 -9.15 -2.15
CA VAL A 52 -7.67 -9.37 -1.41
C VAL A 52 -7.45 -10.30 -0.23
N ALA A 53 -6.69 -11.38 -0.43
CA ALA A 53 -6.31 -12.32 0.63
C ALA A 53 -5.66 -11.60 1.81
N SER A 54 -4.57 -10.86 1.54
CA SER A 54 -3.81 -10.14 2.57
C SER A 54 -4.70 -9.15 3.32
N ARG A 55 -5.57 -8.41 2.62
CA ARG A 55 -6.46 -7.44 3.25
C ARG A 55 -7.52 -8.11 4.14
N MET A 56 -8.07 -9.24 3.69
CA MET A 56 -9.03 -10.02 4.47
C MET A 56 -8.38 -10.65 5.71
N GLU A 57 -7.16 -11.18 5.59
CA GLU A 57 -6.39 -11.70 6.74
C GLU A 57 -6.10 -10.60 7.77
N SER A 58 -5.69 -9.41 7.32
CA SER A 58 -5.48 -8.24 8.19
C SER A 58 -6.76 -7.79 8.89
N ALA A 59 -7.93 -8.06 8.30
CA ALA A 59 -9.24 -7.82 8.91
C ALA A 59 -9.70 -8.96 9.85
N GLY A 60 -8.86 -9.97 10.11
CA GLY A 60 -9.15 -11.11 10.99
C GLY A 60 -9.72 -12.34 10.27
N ALA A 61 -10.08 -12.23 8.99
CA ALA A 61 -10.70 -13.32 8.25
C ALA A 61 -9.77 -14.52 8.10
N GLY A 62 -10.34 -15.73 8.14
CA GLY A 62 -9.62 -16.95 7.82
C GLY A 62 -9.50 -17.09 6.30
N VAL A 63 -8.32 -16.81 5.74
CA VAL A 63 -8.09 -17.00 4.30
C VAL A 63 -7.32 -18.30 4.05
N MET A 64 -7.72 -19.02 3.01
CA MET A 64 -7.03 -20.21 2.53
C MET A 64 -6.84 -20.11 1.03
N VAL A 65 -5.69 -20.56 0.56
CA VAL A 65 -5.33 -20.48 -0.85
C VAL A 65 -4.99 -21.87 -1.36
N ALA A 66 -5.60 -22.25 -2.47
CA ALA A 66 -5.27 -23.46 -3.22
C ALA A 66 -4.95 -23.07 -4.67
N THR A 67 -4.09 -23.85 -5.33
CA THR A 67 -3.76 -23.63 -6.75
C THR A 67 -4.20 -24.85 -7.55
N ALA A 68 -5.17 -24.66 -8.45
CA ALA A 68 -5.67 -25.75 -9.27
C ALA A 68 -4.61 -26.24 -10.26
N GLN A 69 -4.43 -27.57 -10.32
CA GLN A 69 -3.70 -28.23 -11.40
C GLN A 69 -4.65 -28.53 -12.57
N GLN A 70 -4.10 -28.87 -13.73
CA GLN A 70 -4.89 -29.24 -14.91
C GLN A 70 -5.81 -30.43 -14.59
N ASN A 71 -7.11 -30.25 -14.81
CA ASN A 71 -8.16 -31.21 -14.50
C ASN A 71 -8.20 -31.63 -13.01
N ALA A 72 -7.82 -30.72 -12.10
CA ALA A 72 -7.85 -31.00 -10.67
C ALA A 72 -9.29 -31.23 -10.18
N SER A 73 -9.46 -32.28 -9.38
CA SER A 73 -10.72 -32.59 -8.71
C SER A 73 -10.92 -31.72 -7.46
N LEU A 74 -12.15 -31.68 -6.94
CA LEU A 74 -12.43 -31.00 -5.66
C LEU A 74 -11.60 -31.59 -4.51
N ALA A 75 -11.36 -32.90 -4.52
CA ALA A 75 -10.54 -33.57 -3.53
C ALA A 75 -9.07 -33.10 -3.57
N ASP A 76 -8.53 -32.82 -4.76
CA ASP A 76 -7.18 -32.29 -4.91
C ASP A 76 -7.06 -30.88 -4.33
N VAL A 77 -8.07 -30.02 -4.58
CA VAL A 77 -8.13 -28.66 -4.02
C VAL A 77 -8.21 -28.72 -2.49
N ILE A 78 -9.12 -29.52 -1.93
CA ILE A 78 -9.25 -29.72 -0.48
C ILE A 78 -7.96 -30.29 0.11
N GLY A 79 -7.34 -31.27 -0.56
CA GLY A 79 -6.10 -31.90 -0.13
C GLY A 79 -4.94 -30.91 0.00
N GLN A 80 -4.81 -29.97 -0.92
CA GLN A 80 -3.79 -28.90 -0.83
C GLN A 80 -3.98 -28.04 0.44
N ILE A 81 -5.22 -27.69 0.76
CA ILE A 81 -5.52 -26.83 1.90
C ILE A 81 -5.28 -27.57 3.22
N VAL A 82 -5.70 -28.83 3.30
CA VAL A 82 -5.46 -29.69 4.47
C VAL A 82 -3.96 -29.89 4.67
N ALA A 83 -3.19 -30.11 3.59
CA ALA A 83 -1.73 -30.23 3.67
C ALA A 83 -1.05 -28.95 4.16
N ALA A 84 -1.56 -27.78 3.79
CA ALA A 84 -1.05 -26.49 4.27
C ALA A 84 -1.36 -26.23 5.75
N THR A 85 -2.34 -26.93 6.34
CA THR A 85 -2.78 -26.72 7.72
C THR A 85 -2.94 -28.07 8.44
N PRO A 86 -1.90 -28.61 9.11
CA PRO A 86 -2.02 -29.90 9.79
C PRO A 86 -3.07 -29.85 10.92
N GLY A 87 -4.01 -30.81 10.95
CA GLY A 87 -5.04 -30.94 11.99
C GLY A 87 -6.04 -32.09 11.74
N ASP A 88 -6.62 -32.64 12.81
CA ASP A 88 -7.44 -33.87 12.80
C ASP A 88 -8.86 -33.64 12.25
N GLY A 89 -9.02 -33.69 10.93
CA GLY A 89 -10.33 -33.68 10.28
C GLY A 89 -10.24 -33.93 8.77
N ASP A 90 -10.49 -35.16 8.35
CA ASP A 90 -10.46 -35.54 6.94
C ASP A 90 -11.80 -35.21 6.26
N GLY A 91 -11.78 -34.31 5.28
CA GLY A 91 -12.89 -34.08 4.34
C GLY A 91 -13.44 -32.64 4.26
N PRO A 92 -14.36 -32.39 3.31
CA PRO A 92 -14.89 -31.05 3.02
C PRO A 92 -15.62 -30.40 4.21
N ALA A 93 -16.38 -31.17 4.97
CA ALA A 93 -17.06 -30.67 6.16
C ALA A 93 -16.04 -30.30 7.27
N GLY A 94 -14.98 -31.07 7.44
CA GLY A 94 -13.89 -30.76 8.37
C GLY A 94 -13.15 -29.49 7.98
N LEU A 95 -12.90 -29.29 6.68
CA LEU A 95 -12.33 -28.06 6.14
C LEU A 95 -13.20 -26.84 6.44
N ALA A 96 -14.52 -26.95 6.19
CA ALA A 96 -15.47 -25.87 6.44
C ALA A 96 -15.53 -25.51 7.94
N VAL A 97 -15.55 -26.51 8.83
CA VAL A 97 -15.52 -26.29 10.29
C VAL A 97 -14.19 -25.64 10.73
N ARG A 98 -13.05 -25.98 10.10
CA ARG A 98 -11.75 -25.38 10.42
C ARG A 98 -11.62 -23.94 9.96
N LEU A 99 -12.11 -23.65 8.76
CA LEU A 99 -12.24 -22.29 8.20
C LEU A 99 -12.92 -21.32 9.17
N LEU A 100 -13.86 -21.85 9.94
CA LEU A 100 -14.74 -21.11 10.81
C LEU A 100 -14.38 -21.29 12.29
N ARG A 101 -13.32 -22.06 12.61
CA ARG A 101 -12.82 -22.10 13.99
C ARG A 101 -12.02 -20.86 14.34
N LYS A 102 -11.46 -20.15 13.36
CA LYS A 102 -11.18 -18.71 13.54
C LYS A 102 -12.54 -18.02 13.62
N ASP A 103 -12.70 -17.08 14.55
CA ASP A 103 -14.00 -16.49 14.91
C ASP A 103 -14.73 -15.75 13.76
N ASP A 104 -14.14 -15.68 12.56
CA ASP A 104 -14.61 -14.89 11.42
C ASP A 104 -15.02 -15.72 10.18
N ALA A 105 -15.54 -15.04 9.17
CA ALA A 105 -15.91 -15.63 7.88
C ALA A 105 -14.68 -16.18 7.14
N GLY A 106 -14.81 -17.39 6.61
CA GLY A 106 -13.75 -18.03 5.83
C GLY A 106 -13.79 -17.60 4.36
N LEU A 107 -12.65 -17.17 3.81
CA LEU A 107 -12.46 -16.95 2.38
C LEU A 107 -11.56 -18.05 1.81
N LEU A 108 -12.12 -18.87 0.91
CA LEU A 108 -11.37 -19.84 0.12
C LEU A 108 -11.04 -19.24 -1.25
N ILE A 109 -9.74 -19.09 -1.52
CA ILE A 109 -9.23 -18.63 -2.80
C ILE A 109 -8.72 -19.84 -3.60
N VAL A 110 -9.19 -19.98 -4.84
CA VAL A 110 -8.70 -21.02 -5.76
C VAL A 110 -8.06 -20.35 -6.97
N LYS A 111 -6.73 -20.37 -6.99
CA LYS A 111 -5.91 -19.87 -8.10
C LYS A 111 -5.99 -20.82 -9.29
N ARG A 112 -5.90 -20.24 -10.49
CA ARG A 112 -5.97 -20.95 -11.78
C ARG A 112 -7.24 -21.82 -11.92
N ALA A 113 -8.38 -21.33 -11.44
CA ALA A 113 -9.64 -22.07 -11.40
C ALA A 113 -10.13 -22.55 -12.79
N HIS A 114 -9.68 -21.92 -13.89
CA HIS A 114 -9.92 -22.39 -15.25
C HIS A 114 -9.31 -23.78 -15.55
N ALA A 115 -8.37 -24.24 -14.71
CA ALA A 115 -7.75 -25.55 -14.82
C ALA A 115 -8.55 -26.66 -14.10
N LEU A 116 -9.57 -26.32 -13.31
CA LEU A 116 -10.36 -27.30 -12.56
C LEU A 116 -11.15 -28.23 -13.49
N ALA A 117 -11.37 -29.46 -13.02
CA ALA A 117 -12.40 -30.29 -13.60
C ALA A 117 -13.77 -29.59 -13.46
N PRO A 118 -14.67 -29.68 -14.46
CA PRO A 118 -15.96 -29.01 -14.40
C PRO A 118 -16.78 -29.37 -13.14
N GLU A 119 -16.73 -30.64 -12.73
CA GLU A 119 -17.40 -31.15 -11.53
C GLU A 119 -16.80 -30.56 -10.23
N ALA A 120 -15.50 -30.26 -10.25
CA ALA A 120 -14.83 -29.64 -9.11
C ALA A 120 -15.26 -28.18 -8.93
N LEU A 121 -15.40 -27.45 -10.04
CA LEU A 121 -15.92 -26.08 -10.04
C LEU A 121 -17.36 -26.05 -9.50
N ASP A 122 -18.21 -26.96 -9.96
CA ASP A 122 -19.59 -27.07 -9.48
C ASP A 122 -19.62 -27.39 -7.97
N GLY A 123 -18.78 -28.31 -7.51
CA GLY A 123 -18.64 -28.62 -6.08
C GLY A 123 -18.14 -27.45 -5.23
N LEU A 124 -17.21 -26.62 -5.72
CA LEU A 124 -16.77 -25.40 -5.02
C LEU A 124 -17.89 -24.37 -4.91
N LEU A 125 -18.67 -24.18 -5.98
CA LEU A 125 -19.80 -23.26 -5.98
C LEU A 125 -20.94 -23.77 -5.09
N GLU A 126 -21.15 -25.08 -4.98
CA GLU A 126 -22.10 -25.66 -4.02
C GLU A 126 -21.61 -25.50 -2.57
N LEU A 127 -20.32 -25.66 -2.32
CA LEU A 127 -19.72 -25.44 -1.01
C LEU A 127 -19.94 -24.00 -0.52
N SER A 128 -19.84 -22.99 -1.40
CA SER A 128 -20.08 -21.60 -1.01
C SER A 128 -21.55 -21.31 -0.63
N GLN A 129 -22.49 -22.13 -1.09
CA GLN A 129 -23.91 -22.03 -0.73
C GLN A 129 -24.24 -22.73 0.58
N THR A 130 -23.33 -23.57 1.09
CA THR A 130 -23.54 -24.30 2.32
C THR A 130 -23.47 -23.33 3.50
N GLN A 131 -24.59 -23.17 4.18
CA GLN A 131 -24.65 -22.43 5.43
C GLN A 131 -24.27 -23.37 6.58
N LEU A 132 -23.43 -22.89 7.48
CA LEU A 132 -22.99 -23.67 8.62
C LEU A 132 -23.95 -23.50 9.80
N GLU A 133 -23.77 -24.33 10.83
CA GLU A 133 -24.68 -24.39 11.98
C GLU A 133 -24.81 -23.07 12.74
N ASP A 134 -23.78 -22.22 12.68
CA ASP A 134 -23.73 -20.89 13.28
C ASP A 134 -24.22 -19.77 12.35
N GLY A 135 -24.72 -20.12 11.17
CA GLY A 135 -25.22 -19.18 10.16
C GLY A 135 -24.15 -18.54 9.29
N ARG A 136 -22.85 -18.81 9.53
CA ARG A 136 -21.76 -18.34 8.67
C ARG A 136 -21.78 -19.06 7.33
N VAL A 137 -21.14 -18.43 6.35
CA VAL A 137 -21.04 -18.93 4.98
C VAL A 137 -19.58 -18.95 4.57
N LEU A 138 -19.20 -19.95 3.79
CA LEU A 138 -17.90 -19.99 3.14
C LEU A 138 -17.94 -19.11 1.90
N GLN A 139 -17.06 -18.11 1.81
CA GLN A 139 -16.87 -17.34 0.59
C GLN A 139 -15.85 -18.05 -0.29
N VAL A 140 -16.09 -18.12 -1.59
CA VAL A 140 -15.20 -18.70 -2.59
C VAL A 140 -14.83 -17.64 -3.61
N LEU A 141 -13.53 -17.39 -3.75
CA LEU A 141 -12.95 -16.48 -4.74
C LEU A 141 -12.09 -17.27 -5.73
N LEU A 142 -12.51 -17.27 -6.99
CA LEU A 142 -11.84 -17.97 -8.07
C LEU A 142 -10.96 -16.98 -8.85
N SER A 143 -9.68 -17.30 -9.10
CA SER A 143 -8.86 -16.54 -10.08
C SER A 143 -8.43 -17.40 -11.25
N GLY A 144 -8.32 -16.81 -12.44
CA GLY A 144 -7.71 -17.48 -13.59
C GLY A 144 -7.84 -16.75 -14.91
N ALA A 145 -7.39 -17.39 -15.99
CA ALA A 145 -7.58 -16.94 -17.35
C ALA A 145 -9.07 -16.76 -17.74
N THR A 146 -9.31 -16.02 -18.83
CA THR A 146 -10.65 -15.79 -19.43
C THR A 146 -11.39 -17.08 -19.78
N ALA A 147 -10.70 -18.21 -19.96
CA ALA A 147 -11.34 -19.53 -20.13
C ALA A 147 -12.23 -19.95 -18.95
N LEU A 148 -12.00 -19.40 -17.75
CA LEU A 148 -12.86 -19.61 -16.58
C LEU A 148 -14.31 -19.17 -16.85
N GLU A 149 -14.51 -18.10 -17.61
CA GLU A 149 -15.83 -17.57 -17.94
C GLU A 149 -16.69 -18.62 -18.66
N THR A 150 -16.09 -19.32 -19.63
CA THR A 150 -16.77 -20.40 -20.36
C THR A 150 -17.17 -21.56 -19.45
N LEU A 151 -16.36 -21.85 -18.42
CA LEU A 151 -16.72 -22.88 -17.43
C LEU A 151 -17.85 -22.45 -16.50
N LEU A 152 -17.92 -21.16 -16.16
CA LEU A 152 -18.97 -20.57 -15.33
C LEU A 152 -20.30 -20.38 -16.09
N ASP A 153 -20.27 -20.27 -17.41
CA ASP A 153 -21.46 -20.11 -18.27
C ASP A 153 -22.06 -21.42 -18.79
N ARG A 154 -21.58 -22.57 -18.29
CA ARG A 154 -22.08 -23.87 -18.74
C ARG A 154 -23.59 -24.00 -18.45
N PRO A 155 -24.41 -24.35 -19.45
CA PRO A 155 -25.87 -24.46 -19.28
C PRO A 155 -26.30 -25.70 -18.48
N GLU A 156 -25.39 -26.67 -18.31
CA GLU A 156 -25.67 -27.95 -17.64
C GLU A 156 -25.58 -27.85 -16.11
N GLY A 157 -25.09 -26.72 -15.58
CA GLY A 157 -24.97 -26.46 -14.16
C GLY A 157 -26.23 -25.85 -13.54
N ARG A 158 -26.40 -26.05 -12.23
CA ARG A 158 -27.39 -25.30 -11.45
C ARG A 158 -26.99 -23.82 -11.51
N PRO A 159 -27.90 -22.87 -11.81
CA PRO A 159 -27.54 -21.46 -11.89
C PRO A 159 -27.15 -20.96 -10.50
N ILE A 160 -25.85 -20.82 -10.26
CA ILE A 160 -25.29 -20.23 -9.05
C ILE A 160 -24.84 -18.83 -9.43
N ALA A 161 -25.29 -17.83 -8.67
CA ALA A 161 -24.87 -16.45 -8.86
C ALA A 161 -23.39 -16.33 -8.49
N VAL A 162 -22.57 -15.88 -9.45
CA VAL A 162 -21.15 -15.59 -9.26
C VAL A 162 -20.93 -14.14 -9.67
N SER A 163 -20.38 -13.32 -8.78
CA SER A 163 -19.94 -11.97 -9.13
C SER A 163 -18.61 -12.07 -9.90
N ARG A 164 -18.52 -11.37 -11.03
CA ARG A 164 -17.44 -11.54 -12.01
C ARG A 164 -16.76 -10.21 -12.27
N TRP A 165 -15.43 -10.23 -12.35
CA TRP A 165 -14.62 -9.07 -12.73
C TRP A 165 -13.57 -9.45 -13.77
N HIS A 166 -13.40 -8.58 -14.76
CA HIS A 166 -12.45 -8.77 -15.84
C HIS A 166 -11.34 -7.72 -15.75
N LEU A 167 -10.13 -8.20 -15.54
CA LEU A 167 -8.92 -7.38 -15.59
C LEU A 167 -8.58 -7.12 -17.04
N THR A 168 -8.68 -5.85 -17.42
CA THR A 168 -8.16 -5.39 -18.70
C THR A 168 -6.64 -5.45 -18.63
N ALA A 169 -6.01 -6.09 -19.63
CA ALA A 169 -4.56 -6.16 -19.69
C ALA A 169 -4.01 -4.74 -19.63
N ARG A 170 -3.09 -4.50 -18.70
CA ARG A 170 -2.35 -3.25 -18.63
C ARG A 170 -1.75 -3.08 -20.02
N SER A 171 -2.20 -2.07 -20.76
CA SER A 171 -1.58 -1.74 -22.03
C SER A 171 -0.13 -1.44 -21.68
N GLU A 172 0.78 -2.37 -21.94
CA GLU A 172 2.20 -2.10 -21.78
C GLU A 172 2.42 -0.78 -22.51
N PRO A 173 2.98 0.24 -21.85
CA PRO A 173 3.29 1.48 -22.53
C PRO A 173 4.17 1.06 -23.69
N ASN A 174 3.60 1.12 -24.89
CA ASN A 174 4.27 0.76 -26.12
C ASN A 174 5.28 1.88 -26.33
N PHE A 175 6.37 1.84 -25.57
CA PHE A 175 7.52 2.68 -25.79
C PHE A 175 7.92 2.35 -27.21
N PRO A 176 7.79 3.30 -28.15
CA PRO A 176 8.27 3.03 -29.49
C PRO A 176 9.75 2.75 -29.30
N MET A 177 10.14 1.48 -29.43
CA MET A 177 11.52 1.11 -29.63
C MET A 177 11.89 1.81 -30.92
N ALA A 178 12.48 2.99 -30.78
CA ALA A 178 13.10 3.72 -31.86
C ALA A 178 14.22 2.82 -32.36
N ALA A 179 13.89 1.94 -33.31
CA ALA A 179 14.84 1.42 -34.24
C ALA A 179 15.33 2.61 -35.06
N SER A 180 16.27 3.38 -34.50
CA SER A 180 17.09 4.33 -35.24
C SER A 180 17.94 3.54 -36.23
N ARG A 181 17.36 3.19 -37.38
CA ARG A 181 18.12 3.19 -38.62
C ARG A 181 18.35 4.65 -38.97
N VAL A 182 19.59 5.07 -38.74
CA VAL A 182 20.13 6.32 -39.27
C VAL A 182 20.31 6.11 -40.78
N ASP A 183 19.28 6.43 -41.56
CA ASP A 183 19.44 6.75 -42.97
C ASP A 183 19.44 8.29 -43.08
N GLY A 184 20.54 8.82 -43.62
CA GLY A 184 20.86 10.24 -43.63
C GLY A 184 19.99 11.07 -44.56
N GLU A 185 18.79 11.43 -44.12
CA GLU A 185 18.00 12.49 -44.74
C GLU A 185 18.26 13.83 -44.06
N THR A 186 18.93 14.72 -44.80
CA THR A 186 19.12 16.14 -44.50
C THR A 186 17.80 16.82 -44.15
N TRP A 187 17.64 17.17 -42.88
CA TRP A 187 16.51 17.95 -42.38
C TRP A 187 16.61 19.38 -42.92
N GLN A 188 15.66 19.78 -43.78
CA GLN A 188 15.47 21.19 -44.12
C GLN A 188 14.38 21.81 -43.24
N PRO A 189 14.64 22.95 -42.58
CA PRO A 189 13.64 23.63 -41.76
C PRO A 189 12.49 24.13 -42.64
N ARG A 190 11.26 23.71 -42.31
CA ARG A 190 10.05 24.32 -42.87
C ARG A 190 9.85 25.73 -42.29
N PRO A 191 9.58 26.75 -43.12
CA PRO A 191 9.22 28.07 -42.63
C PRO A 191 7.87 28.03 -41.91
N VAL A 192 7.84 28.65 -40.73
CA VAL A 192 6.67 28.82 -39.87
C VAL A 192 5.64 29.71 -40.58
N GLN A 193 4.46 29.17 -40.86
CA GLN A 193 3.29 29.96 -41.28
C GLN A 193 2.61 30.53 -40.03
N PRO A 194 2.32 31.85 -39.98
CA PRO A 194 1.57 32.43 -38.87
C PRO A 194 0.09 32.01 -38.92
N SER A 195 -0.39 31.44 -37.81
CA SER A 195 -1.81 31.12 -37.63
C SER A 195 -2.67 32.39 -37.62
N PRO A 196 -3.82 32.42 -38.34
CA PRO A 196 -4.76 33.52 -38.26
C PRO A 196 -5.51 33.51 -36.92
N GLY A 197 -5.56 34.69 -36.29
CA GLY A 197 -6.18 34.91 -34.99
C GLY A 197 -7.64 34.46 -34.95
N HIS A 198 -7.98 33.68 -33.92
CA HIS A 198 -9.36 33.40 -33.55
C HIS A 198 -9.86 34.50 -32.62
N GLU A 199 -10.83 35.24 -33.11
CA GLU A 199 -11.63 36.22 -32.36
C GLU A 199 -12.63 35.44 -31.47
N PRO A 200 -12.73 35.73 -30.16
CA PRO A 200 -13.64 35.00 -29.28
C PRO A 200 -15.09 35.44 -29.50
N GLU A 201 -15.96 34.50 -29.89
CA GLU A 201 -17.41 34.73 -29.95
C GLU A 201 -18.03 34.92 -28.56
N PRO A 202 -19.09 35.75 -28.43
CA PRO A 202 -19.77 36.01 -27.17
C PRO A 202 -20.67 34.84 -26.74
N VAL A 203 -20.43 34.35 -25.52
CA VAL A 203 -21.23 33.32 -24.85
C VAL A 203 -22.67 33.82 -24.63
N LYS A 204 -23.64 33.16 -25.27
CA LYS A 204 -25.07 33.38 -25.05
C LYS A 204 -25.51 32.68 -23.76
N ALA A 205 -25.96 33.48 -22.78
CA ALA A 205 -26.59 33.00 -21.56
C ALA A 205 -27.93 32.30 -21.87
N SER A 206 -28.01 30.99 -21.61
CA SER A 206 -29.25 30.22 -21.65
C SER A 206 -29.98 30.34 -20.31
N ARG A 207 -31.22 30.84 -20.37
CA ARG A 207 -32.14 30.91 -19.23
C ARG A 207 -32.66 29.51 -18.92
N LEU A 208 -32.32 28.98 -17.74
CA LEU A 208 -32.96 27.78 -17.20
C LEU A 208 -34.33 28.13 -16.61
N THR A 209 -35.37 27.67 -17.27
CA THR A 209 -36.76 27.68 -16.79
C THR A 209 -36.98 26.63 -15.71
N ARG A 210 -37.48 27.08 -14.56
CA ARG A 210 -38.01 26.26 -13.46
C ARG A 210 -39.25 25.49 -13.93
N GLY A 211 -39.23 24.17 -13.81
CA GLY A 211 -40.42 23.31 -13.85
C GLY A 211 -40.56 22.58 -12.51
N PHE A 212 -41.53 22.98 -11.70
CA PHE A 212 -41.97 22.27 -10.50
C PHE A 212 -42.71 20.99 -10.92
N GLY A 213 -42.17 19.83 -10.57
CA GLY A 213 -42.83 18.53 -10.66
C GLY A 213 -43.06 17.98 -9.25
N ILE A 214 -44.30 18.08 -8.78
CA ILE A 214 -44.83 17.44 -7.57
C ILE A 214 -44.96 15.95 -7.86
N LEU A 215 -44.32 15.06 -7.08
CA LEU A 215 -44.77 13.66 -6.98
C LEU A 215 -44.28 12.98 -5.68
N GLY A 216 -45.25 12.60 -4.84
CA GLY A 216 -45.29 11.29 -4.17
C GLY A 216 -44.34 10.99 -3.02
N VAL A 217 -44.65 11.50 -1.83
CA VAL A 217 -44.18 10.89 -0.57
C VAL A 217 -45.07 9.69 -0.25
N LEU A 218 -44.55 8.48 -0.41
CA LEU A 218 -45.14 7.25 0.11
C LEU A 218 -44.41 6.86 1.40
N ALA A 219 -45.20 6.74 2.47
CA ALA A 219 -44.78 6.36 3.80
C ALA A 219 -44.29 4.89 3.85
N VAL A 220 -43.19 4.66 4.57
CA VAL A 220 -42.93 3.37 5.21
C VAL A 220 -42.58 3.65 6.67
N MET A 221 -43.48 3.21 7.54
CA MET A 221 -43.35 3.16 8.98
C MET A 221 -42.66 1.86 9.41
N ALA A 222 -41.98 1.97 10.56
CA ALA A 222 -41.70 0.92 11.55
C ALA A 222 -40.53 -0.05 11.30
N ALA A 223 -39.47 0.13 12.09
CA ALA A 223 -39.02 -0.87 13.08
C ALA A 223 -38.15 -0.18 14.14
N ALA A 224 -38.76 0.17 15.27
CA ALA A 224 -38.07 0.52 16.51
C ALA A 224 -37.98 -0.73 17.38
N ALA A 225 -36.77 -1.24 17.57
CA ALA A 225 -36.36 -2.14 18.65
C ALA A 225 -34.84 -1.91 18.78
N GLY A 226 -34.33 -1.22 19.79
CA GLY A 226 -34.46 -1.59 21.19
C GLY A 226 -33.17 -2.31 21.59
N TRP A 227 -32.06 -1.57 21.71
CA TRP A 227 -30.85 -2.06 22.36
C TRP A 227 -30.46 -1.15 23.51
N VAL A 228 -30.75 -1.73 24.67
CA VAL A 228 -30.36 -1.44 26.04
C VAL A 228 -28.96 -0.82 26.17
N THR A 229 -28.95 0.34 26.81
CA THR A 229 -27.77 1.01 27.39
C THR A 229 -27.24 0.16 28.55
N SER A 230 -26.05 -0.40 28.43
CA SER A 230 -25.31 -0.93 29.57
C SER A 230 -24.31 0.12 30.05
N ASP A 231 -24.79 0.92 30.99
CA ASP A 231 -24.01 1.83 31.83
C ASP A 231 -23.06 0.98 32.70
N ARG A 232 -21.74 1.20 32.58
CA ARG A 232 -20.76 0.73 33.56
C ARG A 232 -20.01 1.95 34.10
N PRO A 233 -20.11 2.25 35.40
CA PRO A 233 -19.30 3.29 36.01
C PRO A 233 -17.85 2.80 36.12
N GLN A 234 -16.92 3.52 35.48
CA GLN A 234 -15.50 3.42 35.79
C GLN A 234 -15.21 4.16 37.11
N PRO A 235 -14.47 3.56 38.04
CA PRO A 235 -14.00 4.26 39.23
C PRO A 235 -12.88 5.24 38.84
N GLU A 236 -13.06 6.50 39.27
CA GLU A 236 -12.08 7.58 39.19
C GLU A 236 -10.80 7.17 39.93
N ALA A 237 -9.71 6.97 39.18
CA ALA A 237 -8.37 6.90 39.75
C ALA A 237 -7.81 8.32 39.82
N THR A 238 -7.94 8.93 41.00
CA THR A 238 -7.23 10.13 41.42
C THR A 238 -5.74 9.79 41.49
N VAL A 239 -4.93 10.28 40.55
CA VAL A 239 -3.47 10.22 40.67
C VAL A 239 -2.94 11.63 40.90
N ALA A 240 -2.20 11.72 42.00
CA ALA A 240 -1.66 12.91 42.60
C ALA A 240 -0.75 13.71 41.66
N ALA A 241 -0.92 15.02 41.73
CA ALA A 241 0.03 16.01 41.27
C ALA A 241 1.36 15.82 42.01
N ALA A 242 2.44 15.62 41.25
CA ALA A 242 3.80 15.78 41.73
C ALA A 242 4.33 17.10 41.16
N GLU A 243 4.36 18.11 42.04
CA GLU A 243 5.25 19.27 41.94
C GLU A 243 6.71 18.81 41.89
N MET A 244 7.56 19.55 41.17
CA MET A 244 9.00 19.82 41.38
C MET A 244 9.68 20.17 40.03
N PRO A 245 10.84 20.88 40.02
CA PRO A 245 11.02 22.24 40.47
C PRO A 245 11.62 23.14 39.35
N GLU A 246 11.41 24.44 39.54
CA GLU A 246 12.07 25.58 38.92
C GLU A 246 13.61 25.43 38.93
N MET A 247 14.23 25.43 37.74
CA MET A 247 15.69 25.58 37.59
C MET A 247 16.03 26.77 36.70
N ALA A 248 16.35 27.87 37.39
CA ALA A 248 17.44 28.81 37.15
C ALA A 248 18.08 28.87 35.74
N GLU A 249 17.73 29.94 35.03
CA GLU A 249 18.63 31.04 34.64
C GLU A 249 20.14 30.72 34.59
N MET A 250 20.72 30.62 33.38
CA MET A 250 22.17 30.71 33.19
C MET A 250 22.55 31.41 31.87
N THR A 251 22.85 32.70 32.02
CA THR A 251 23.94 33.50 31.41
C THR A 251 24.19 33.46 29.90
N ASP A 252 23.71 34.53 29.26
CA ASP A 252 24.44 35.51 28.43
C ASP A 252 25.98 35.35 28.31
N VAL A 253 26.46 35.06 27.09
CA VAL A 253 27.83 35.34 26.62
C VAL A 253 27.77 35.73 25.14
N ALA A 254 28.00 37.00 24.86
CA ALA A 254 28.33 37.55 23.54
C ALA A 254 29.88 37.78 23.42
N PRO A 255 30.41 38.32 22.31
CA PRO A 255 30.97 37.59 21.16
C PRO A 255 32.48 37.91 20.94
N PRO A 256 33.12 37.35 19.89
CA PRO A 256 34.13 38.14 19.19
C PRO A 256 33.90 38.24 17.68
N GLU A 257 33.77 39.49 17.28
CA GLU A 257 33.83 40.08 15.95
C GLU A 257 35.18 39.78 15.26
N ALA A 258 35.13 39.13 14.10
CA ALA A 258 36.31 38.87 13.26
C ALA A 258 36.15 39.59 11.91
N ALA A 259 37.15 40.41 11.58
CA ALA A 259 37.22 41.27 10.41
C ALA A 259 37.40 40.48 9.08
N PRO A 260 36.91 41.02 7.95
CA PRO A 260 37.10 40.44 6.62
C PRO A 260 38.45 40.86 5.98
N PRO A 261 39.13 39.97 5.24
CA PRO A 261 40.26 40.35 4.40
C PRO A 261 39.81 40.90 3.02
N GLU A 262 40.29 42.10 2.70
CA GLU A 262 40.32 42.64 1.33
C GLU A 262 41.25 41.79 0.46
N ILE A 263 40.75 41.29 -0.66
CA ILE A 263 41.57 40.67 -1.72
C ILE A 263 41.27 41.43 -3.02
N THR A 264 42.27 42.17 -3.50
CA THR A 264 42.29 42.84 -4.80
C THR A 264 42.38 41.83 -5.95
N PRO A 265 41.56 41.95 -7.02
CA PRO A 265 41.74 41.14 -8.22
C PRO A 265 42.72 41.80 -9.21
N THR A 266 43.77 41.07 -9.57
CA THR A 266 44.60 41.32 -10.76
C THR A 266 43.96 40.62 -11.96
N VAL A 267 43.54 41.40 -12.95
CA VAL A 267 42.97 40.90 -14.21
C VAL A 267 44.10 40.78 -15.24
N GLU A 268 44.48 39.56 -15.60
CA GLU A 268 45.24 39.27 -16.82
C GLU A 268 44.27 38.88 -17.94
N VAL A 269 44.21 39.70 -18.99
CA VAL A 269 43.40 39.48 -20.19
C VAL A 269 44.23 38.63 -21.15
N VAL A 270 43.84 37.36 -21.33
CA VAL A 270 44.35 36.50 -22.39
C VAL A 270 43.23 36.28 -23.40
N GLU A 271 43.35 36.95 -24.54
CA GLU A 271 42.44 36.83 -25.69
C GLU A 271 42.72 35.50 -26.41
N SER A 272 41.99 34.46 -26.02
CA SER A 272 42.09 33.11 -26.59
C SER A 272 40.98 32.88 -27.62
N ALA A 273 41.38 32.62 -28.86
CA ALA A 273 40.53 32.35 -30.00
C ALA A 273 39.57 31.17 -29.75
N ALA A 274 38.28 31.42 -29.92
CA ALA A 274 37.18 30.52 -29.61
C ALA A 274 37.03 29.39 -30.64
N ALA A 275 37.24 28.15 -30.19
CA ALA A 275 36.56 26.99 -30.77
C ALA A 275 35.08 27.01 -30.31
N PRO A 276 34.12 26.50 -31.11
CA PRO A 276 32.72 26.43 -30.70
C PRO A 276 32.59 25.50 -29.49
N LEU A 277 32.30 26.09 -28.32
CA LEU A 277 32.07 25.36 -27.08
C LEU A 277 30.81 24.49 -27.24
N PRO A 278 30.83 23.24 -26.73
CA PRO A 278 29.63 22.44 -26.56
C PRO A 278 28.55 23.27 -25.85
N ILE A 279 27.34 23.31 -26.40
CA ILE A 279 26.21 24.01 -25.80
C ILE A 279 25.92 23.31 -24.46
N GLU A 280 26.36 23.93 -23.38
CA GLU A 280 26.12 23.48 -22.00
C GLU A 280 24.60 23.49 -21.78
N GLN A 281 23.99 22.31 -21.77
CA GLN A 281 22.56 22.17 -21.54
C GLN A 281 22.25 22.77 -20.17
N ALA A 282 21.38 23.79 -20.14
CA ALA A 282 20.96 24.43 -18.90
C ALA A 282 20.49 23.33 -17.92
N PRO A 283 20.96 23.35 -16.66
CA PRO A 283 20.61 22.33 -15.68
C PRO A 283 19.09 22.24 -15.55
N ALA A 284 18.57 21.01 -15.53
CA ALA A 284 17.13 20.77 -15.40
C ALA A 284 16.61 21.45 -14.12
N PRO A 285 15.40 22.04 -14.14
CA PRO A 285 14.82 22.67 -12.97
C PRO A 285 14.70 21.64 -11.82
N LEU A 286 15.13 22.04 -10.62
CA LEU A 286 15.04 21.20 -9.43
C LEU A 286 13.56 20.94 -9.08
N PRO A 287 13.23 19.72 -8.60
CA PRO A 287 11.86 19.40 -8.18
C PRO A 287 11.47 20.22 -6.95
N GLU A 288 10.19 20.60 -6.84
CA GLU A 288 9.67 21.42 -5.73
C GLU A 288 9.72 20.70 -4.38
N LEU A 289 9.55 19.37 -4.41
CA LEU A 289 9.65 18.46 -3.27
C LEU A 289 10.56 17.29 -3.71
N ALA A 290 11.57 16.98 -2.91
CA ALA A 290 12.45 15.84 -3.11
C ALA A 290 12.40 14.92 -1.89
N VAL A 291 12.24 13.62 -2.15
CA VAL A 291 12.26 12.56 -1.13
C VAL A 291 13.35 11.57 -1.52
N THR A 292 14.25 11.29 -0.58
CA THR A 292 15.39 10.39 -0.75
C THR A 292 15.62 9.59 0.53
N THR A 293 16.49 8.59 0.46
CA THR A 293 17.04 7.92 1.65
C THR A 293 18.56 8.10 1.71
N ASP A 294 19.17 7.65 2.79
CA ASP A 294 20.62 7.38 2.88
C ASP A 294 21.13 6.34 1.87
N HIS A 295 20.22 5.63 1.20
CA HIS A 295 20.48 4.70 0.09
C HIS A 295 20.05 5.23 -1.29
N GLY A 296 19.72 6.52 -1.40
CA GLY A 296 19.31 7.18 -2.64
C GLY A 296 17.80 7.26 -2.85
N SER A 297 17.37 7.60 -4.07
CA SER A 297 15.95 7.85 -4.41
C SER A 297 15.16 6.62 -4.87
N LYS A 298 15.84 5.48 -5.06
CA LYS A 298 15.25 4.18 -5.45
C LYS A 298 16.00 3.04 -4.75
N PRO A 299 15.96 2.98 -3.41
CA PRO A 299 16.78 2.05 -2.66
C PRO A 299 16.32 0.60 -2.89
N THR A 300 17.28 -0.33 -2.96
CA THR A 300 17.06 -1.78 -2.92
C THR A 300 17.78 -2.32 -1.71
N LEU A 301 17.02 -2.85 -0.75
CA LEU A 301 17.48 -3.13 0.61
C LEU A 301 16.99 -4.50 1.07
N SER A 302 17.71 -5.12 1.98
CA SER A 302 17.34 -6.42 2.54
C SER A 302 16.26 -6.25 3.61
N ALA A 303 15.38 -7.24 3.74
CA ALA A 303 14.48 -7.31 4.89
C ALA A 303 15.28 -7.25 6.21
N GLY A 304 14.82 -6.43 7.15
CA GLY A 304 15.49 -6.13 8.41
C GLY A 304 16.36 -4.86 8.39
N GLU A 305 16.72 -4.33 7.22
CA GLU A 305 17.47 -3.08 7.11
C GLU A 305 16.62 -1.87 7.50
N THR A 306 17.29 -0.80 7.93
CA THR A 306 16.66 0.45 8.35
C THR A 306 17.09 1.59 7.46
N ILE A 307 16.17 2.52 7.16
CA ILE A 307 16.47 3.71 6.34
C ILE A 307 16.36 5.01 7.15
N VAL A 308 17.07 6.03 6.68
CA VAL A 308 16.82 7.44 7.04
C VAL A 308 16.24 8.14 5.82
N VAL A 309 15.01 8.61 5.94
CA VAL A 309 14.34 9.41 4.92
C VAL A 309 14.83 10.85 5.01
N ARG A 310 15.16 11.44 3.87
CA ARG A 310 15.53 12.84 3.74
C ARG A 310 14.56 13.55 2.81
N VAL A 311 13.95 14.62 3.31
CA VAL A 311 12.94 15.42 2.60
C VAL A 311 13.43 16.85 2.46
N GLU A 312 13.35 17.41 1.26
CA GLU A 312 13.80 18.77 0.96
C GLU A 312 12.77 19.46 0.05
N THR A 313 12.57 20.76 0.26
CA THR A 313 11.68 21.59 -0.56
C THR A 313 12.43 22.79 -1.12
N THR A 314 12.06 23.26 -2.33
CA THR A 314 12.68 24.46 -2.94
C THR A 314 12.00 25.77 -2.51
N THR A 315 10.86 25.66 -1.83
CA THR A 315 10.10 26.77 -1.25
C THR A 315 9.62 26.37 0.15
N ASP A 316 9.25 27.35 0.96
CA ASP A 316 8.70 27.11 2.29
C ASP A 316 7.38 26.33 2.19
N LYS A 317 7.29 25.20 2.88
CA LYS A 317 6.14 24.28 2.80
C LYS A 317 5.84 23.62 4.13
N PHE A 318 4.60 23.19 4.31
CA PHE A 318 4.22 22.22 5.33
C PHE A 318 4.28 20.82 4.72
N VAL A 319 5.07 19.94 5.33
CA VAL A 319 5.35 18.59 4.82
C VAL A 319 4.75 17.52 5.73
N TYR A 320 4.19 16.49 5.12
CA TYR A 320 3.63 15.32 5.81
C TYR A 320 4.15 14.07 5.11
N CYS A 321 4.81 13.17 5.84
CA CYS A 321 5.34 11.93 5.28
C CYS A 321 4.72 10.71 5.96
N TYR A 322 4.44 9.72 5.13
CA TYR A 322 3.82 8.46 5.49
C TYR A 322 4.62 7.31 4.92
N TYR A 323 4.72 6.23 5.69
CA TYR A 323 5.33 4.98 5.28
C TYR A 323 4.23 3.96 5.02
N MET A 324 4.34 3.22 3.93
CA MET A 324 3.50 2.08 3.59
C MET A 324 4.36 0.82 3.62
N ASP A 325 4.00 -0.14 4.46
CA ASP A 325 4.66 -1.43 4.56
C ASP A 325 4.26 -2.38 3.41
N GLY A 326 4.86 -3.58 3.34
CA GLY A 326 4.58 -4.56 2.29
C GLY A 326 3.20 -5.21 2.39
N PHE A 327 2.44 -4.94 3.45
CA PHE A 327 1.04 -5.35 3.63
C PHE A 327 0.07 -4.20 3.29
N GLY A 328 0.57 -3.03 2.92
CA GLY A 328 -0.22 -1.85 2.61
C GLY A 328 -0.71 -1.08 3.85
N ASN A 329 -0.19 -1.38 5.05
CA ASN A 329 -0.51 -0.57 6.22
C ASN A 329 0.27 0.74 6.17
N VAL A 330 -0.39 1.83 6.54
CA VAL A 330 0.20 3.17 6.50
C VAL A 330 0.49 3.66 7.91
N ALA A 331 1.69 4.19 8.14
CA ALA A 331 2.08 4.84 9.38
C ALA A 331 2.57 6.27 9.12
N ARG A 332 2.22 7.21 10.00
CA ARG A 332 2.70 8.60 9.90
C ARG A 332 4.15 8.69 10.38
N LEU A 333 5.06 9.07 9.48
CA LEU A 333 6.46 9.31 9.77
C LEU A 333 6.73 10.76 10.20
N PHE A 334 6.07 11.74 9.59
CA PHE A 334 6.29 13.16 9.86
C PHE A 334 5.03 13.99 9.56
N PRO A 335 4.68 15.00 10.38
CA PRO A 335 5.22 15.25 11.72
C PRO A 335 4.88 14.10 12.70
N ASN A 336 5.69 13.96 13.76
CA ASN A 336 5.52 12.96 14.82
C ASN A 336 5.95 13.52 16.20
N ARG A 337 5.91 12.72 17.27
CA ARG A 337 6.25 13.12 18.63
C ARG A 337 7.72 13.52 18.82
N PHE A 338 8.62 13.08 17.95
CA PHE A 338 10.05 13.41 17.96
C PHE A 338 10.38 14.60 17.04
N GLN A 339 9.53 14.89 16.05
CA GLN A 339 9.64 15.99 15.09
C GLN A 339 8.24 16.55 14.81
N SER A 340 7.76 17.43 15.69
CA SER A 340 6.37 17.89 15.67
C SER A 340 6.08 19.03 14.71
N ASP A 341 7.11 19.78 14.31
CA ASP A 341 6.99 20.90 13.40
C ASP A 341 6.90 20.39 11.96
N ALA A 342 5.76 20.64 11.29
CA ALA A 342 5.55 20.25 9.90
C ALA A 342 6.18 21.22 8.90
N PHE A 343 6.64 22.39 9.35
CA PHE A 343 7.19 23.42 8.46
C PHE A 343 8.62 23.08 8.03
N VAL A 344 8.84 23.07 6.72
CA VAL A 344 10.14 22.83 6.08
C VAL A 344 10.54 24.09 5.29
N PRO A 345 11.59 24.81 5.74
CA PRO A 345 12.11 25.97 5.02
C PRO A 345 12.73 25.60 3.67
N ALA A 346 12.64 26.51 2.71
CA ALA A 346 13.27 26.35 1.40
C ALA A 346 14.77 26.02 1.49
N GLY A 347 15.20 24.97 0.78
CA GLY A 347 16.59 24.52 0.71
C GLY A 347 17.11 23.84 1.98
N GLN A 348 16.25 23.59 2.97
CA GLN A 348 16.60 22.81 4.15
C GLN A 348 16.07 21.38 4.03
N ALA A 349 16.94 20.43 4.35
CA ALA A 349 16.58 19.03 4.39
C ALA A 349 16.17 18.62 5.82
N VAL A 350 15.06 17.90 5.93
CA VAL A 350 14.62 17.24 7.16
C VAL A 350 14.97 15.76 7.08
N GLU A 351 15.67 15.26 8.10
CA GLU A 351 15.97 13.83 8.26
C GLU A 351 14.97 13.17 9.21
N ILE A 352 14.50 11.98 8.83
CA ILE A 352 13.48 11.20 9.53
C ILE A 352 13.97 9.75 9.56
N PRO A 353 14.33 9.16 10.71
CA PRO A 353 14.34 9.72 12.06
C PRO A 353 15.34 10.89 12.26
N PRO A 354 15.16 11.74 13.28
CA PRO A 354 16.04 12.88 13.51
C PRO A 354 17.35 12.48 14.20
N GLY A 355 18.44 13.11 13.78
CA GLY A 355 19.72 13.13 14.50
C GLY A 355 20.43 11.77 14.59
N PRO A 356 21.61 11.75 15.25
CA PRO A 356 22.44 10.55 15.33
C PRO A 356 21.86 9.47 16.27
N GLU A 357 21.08 9.87 17.27
CA GLU A 357 20.46 8.97 18.27
C GLU A 357 19.32 8.14 17.67
N ARG A 358 18.71 8.59 16.56
CA ARG A 358 17.60 7.93 15.85
C ARG A 358 16.53 7.37 16.81
N PRO A 359 15.67 8.23 17.39
CA PRO A 359 14.73 7.83 18.45
C PRO A 359 13.68 6.78 18.02
N PHE A 360 13.57 6.49 16.73
CA PHE A 360 12.83 5.37 16.17
C PHE A 360 13.57 4.86 14.92
N ASN A 361 13.14 3.73 14.35
CA ASN A 361 13.72 3.16 13.13
C ASN A 361 12.61 2.86 12.12
N ILE A 362 12.88 3.12 10.85
CA ILE A 362 12.03 2.68 9.73
C ILE A 362 12.64 1.38 9.21
N ARG A 363 12.10 0.25 9.65
CA ARG A 363 12.61 -1.08 9.31
C ARG A 363 11.77 -1.71 8.20
N LEU A 364 12.43 -2.14 7.14
CA LEU A 364 11.82 -2.85 6.01
C LEU A 364 11.64 -4.32 6.41
N ASP A 365 10.49 -4.92 6.14
CA ASP A 365 10.17 -6.23 6.73
C ASP A 365 9.63 -7.27 5.75
N THR A 366 9.12 -6.84 4.59
CA THR A 366 8.38 -7.75 3.71
C THR A 366 9.11 -7.96 2.38
N PRO A 367 10.01 -8.96 2.30
CA PRO A 367 10.79 -9.19 1.09
C PRO A 367 9.91 -9.57 -0.11
N GLY A 368 10.26 -9.03 -1.27
CA GLY A 368 9.53 -9.22 -2.52
C GLY A 368 8.27 -8.36 -2.65
N GLN A 369 7.90 -7.59 -1.63
CA GLN A 369 6.83 -6.61 -1.70
C GLN A 369 7.38 -5.20 -1.91
N VAL A 370 6.53 -4.33 -2.45
CA VAL A 370 6.86 -2.91 -2.61
C VAL A 370 6.47 -2.19 -1.33
N GLU A 371 7.47 -1.64 -0.67
CA GLU A 371 7.29 -0.68 0.41
C GLU A 371 7.46 0.73 -0.16
N ALA A 372 6.91 1.75 0.50
CA ALA A 372 7.03 3.12 -0.01
C ALA A 372 7.00 4.17 1.08
N VAL A 373 7.67 5.29 0.81
CA VAL A 373 7.50 6.53 1.58
C VAL A 373 6.83 7.55 0.66
N SER A 374 5.70 8.08 1.09
CA SER A 374 5.01 9.16 0.39
C SER A 374 5.05 10.42 1.25
N CYS A 375 5.54 11.51 0.66
CA CYS A 375 5.51 12.82 1.28
C CYS A 375 4.63 13.77 0.48
N LEU A 376 3.88 14.59 1.21
CA LEU A 376 3.04 15.64 0.68
C LEU A 376 3.57 16.99 1.16
N ALA A 377 3.58 18.00 0.29
CA ALA A 377 3.95 19.36 0.60
C ALA A 377 2.80 20.30 0.25
N SER A 378 2.42 21.16 1.19
CA SER A 378 1.36 22.17 1.05
C SER A 378 1.89 23.56 1.37
N THR A 379 1.32 24.59 0.72
CA THR A 379 1.59 25.99 1.05
C THR A 379 0.89 26.45 2.33
N THR A 380 -0.14 25.71 2.76
CA THR A 380 -0.91 25.98 3.98
C THR A 380 -0.82 24.79 4.92
N GLU A 381 -0.75 25.07 6.22
CA GLU A 381 -0.82 24.03 7.23
C GLU A 381 -2.18 23.33 7.16
N ILE A 382 -2.17 22.00 7.27
CA ILE A 382 -3.38 21.18 7.25
C ILE A 382 -3.69 20.83 8.68
N GLU A 383 -4.87 21.23 9.13
CA GLU A 383 -5.33 20.92 10.48
C GLU A 383 -5.39 19.41 10.67
N ARG A 384 -4.66 18.91 11.67
CA ARG A 384 -4.49 17.47 11.92
C ARG A 384 -5.81 16.73 11.92
N GLY A 385 -6.82 17.23 12.63
CA GLY A 385 -8.15 16.58 12.76
C GLY A 385 -8.95 16.43 11.47
N ARG A 386 -8.48 17.00 10.34
CA ARG A 386 -9.14 16.87 9.03
C ARG A 386 -8.62 15.71 8.19
N ILE A 387 -7.49 15.12 8.57
CA ILE A 387 -6.87 13.99 7.85
C ILE A 387 -7.42 12.69 8.47
N SER A 388 -7.85 11.72 7.64
CA SER A 388 -8.27 10.42 8.17
C SER A 388 -7.14 9.76 8.95
N GLY A 389 -7.47 9.15 10.09
CA GLY A 389 -6.47 8.54 10.96
C GLY A 389 -5.62 9.53 11.76
N ALA A 390 -6.00 10.81 11.81
CA ALA A 390 -5.31 11.83 12.60
C ALA A 390 -5.15 11.51 14.09
N ASP A 391 -6.14 10.82 14.65
CA ASP A 391 -6.18 10.37 16.05
C ASP A 391 -5.30 9.15 16.30
N ALA A 392 -4.83 8.49 15.24
CA ALA A 392 -3.90 7.39 15.40
C ALA A 392 -2.58 7.89 15.97
N GLU A 393 -2.01 7.06 16.84
CA GLU A 393 -0.71 7.28 17.41
C GLU A 393 0.34 7.27 16.29
N ASP A 394 1.27 8.24 16.31
CA ASP A 394 2.30 8.32 15.28
C ASP A 394 3.25 7.11 15.30
N LEU A 395 3.90 6.85 14.16
CA LEU A 395 4.80 5.71 13.96
C LEU A 395 4.16 4.33 14.13
N LEU A 396 2.84 4.26 14.33
CA LEU A 396 2.07 3.03 14.32
C LEU A 396 1.19 2.94 13.07
N PRO A 397 0.87 1.72 12.60
CA PRO A 397 -0.10 1.50 11.56
C PRO A 397 -1.45 2.16 11.89
N ILE A 398 -1.99 2.90 10.94
CA ILE A 398 -3.31 3.54 11.02
C ILE A 398 -4.36 2.52 10.56
N PRO A 399 -5.23 2.00 11.44
CA PRO A 399 -6.16 0.94 11.08
C PRO A 399 -7.12 1.38 9.97
N GLY A 400 -7.27 0.54 8.95
CA GLY A 400 -8.23 0.74 7.87
C GLY A 400 -7.84 1.79 6.82
N LEU A 401 -6.77 2.57 7.03
CA LEU A 401 -6.38 3.63 6.11
C LEU A 401 -5.36 3.14 5.07
N GLY A 402 -5.69 3.28 3.78
CA GLY A 402 -4.75 3.06 2.68
C GLY A 402 -3.97 4.33 2.33
N LEU A 403 -2.84 4.15 1.63
CA LEU A 403 -2.01 5.29 1.19
C LEU A 403 -2.78 6.19 0.22
N GLU A 404 -3.56 5.59 -0.66
CA GLU A 404 -4.35 6.31 -1.66
C GLU A 404 -5.49 7.12 -1.03
N ASP A 405 -6.25 6.52 -0.10
CA ASP A 405 -7.28 7.24 0.67
C ASP A 405 -6.70 8.48 1.33
N LEU A 406 -5.51 8.34 1.91
CA LEU A 406 -4.78 9.44 2.50
C LEU A 406 -4.40 10.51 1.45
N LEU A 407 -3.84 10.12 0.29
CA LEU A 407 -3.52 11.08 -0.77
C LEU A 407 -4.78 11.81 -1.30
N ASN A 408 -5.90 11.10 -1.39
CA ASN A 408 -7.19 11.64 -1.82
C ASN A 408 -7.74 12.64 -0.79
N ASP A 409 -7.71 12.31 0.50
CA ASP A 409 -8.08 13.23 1.58
C ASP A 409 -7.28 14.52 1.47
N PHE A 410 -5.96 14.43 1.37
CA PHE A 410 -5.11 15.62 1.21
C PHE A 410 -5.48 16.43 -0.03
N ALA A 411 -5.73 15.78 -1.17
CA ALA A 411 -6.14 16.45 -2.40
C ALA A 411 -7.45 17.23 -2.24
N THR A 412 -8.40 16.73 -1.43
CA THR A 412 -9.65 17.46 -1.13
C THR A 412 -9.47 18.62 -0.16
N LEU A 413 -8.46 18.55 0.72
CA LEU A 413 -8.21 19.54 1.76
C LEU A 413 -7.34 20.71 1.27
N SER A 414 -6.50 20.47 0.25
CA SER A 414 -5.54 21.44 -0.24
C SER A 414 -6.09 22.26 -1.41
N ASP A 415 -6.37 23.54 -1.18
CA ASP A 415 -6.70 24.49 -2.24
C ASP A 415 -5.46 24.71 -3.13
N THR A 416 -5.38 24.00 -4.26
CA THR A 416 -4.48 24.21 -5.43
C THR A 416 -2.95 24.08 -5.24
N GLY A 417 -2.42 24.00 -4.01
CA GLY A 417 -0.98 24.08 -3.73
C GLY A 417 -0.27 22.77 -3.37
N LEU A 418 -0.95 21.61 -3.46
CA LEU A 418 -0.39 20.33 -3.03
C LEU A 418 0.59 19.76 -4.06
N ARG A 419 1.69 19.23 -3.55
CA ARG A 419 2.62 18.35 -4.27
C ARG A 419 2.78 17.08 -3.48
N SER A 420 2.76 15.95 -4.15
CA SER A 420 3.08 14.66 -3.56
C SER A 420 4.21 13.98 -4.31
N VAL A 421 5.06 13.29 -3.57
CA VAL A 421 6.13 12.45 -4.10
C VAL A 421 6.09 11.14 -3.35
N THR A 422 5.96 10.04 -4.10
CA THR A 422 6.06 8.68 -3.56
C THR A 422 7.37 8.06 -4.03
N MET A 423 8.19 7.66 -3.07
CA MET A 423 9.47 7.00 -3.27
C MET A 423 9.29 5.49 -2.99
N PRO A 424 9.34 4.63 -4.03
CA PRO A 424 9.26 3.19 -3.83
C PRO A 424 10.58 2.64 -3.27
N ILE A 425 10.47 1.62 -2.43
CA ILE A 425 11.57 0.89 -1.81
C ILE A 425 11.42 -0.58 -2.23
N THR A 426 12.48 -1.15 -2.81
CA THR A 426 12.50 -2.57 -3.18
C THR A 426 13.12 -3.37 -2.05
N VAL A 427 12.33 -4.25 -1.42
CA VAL A 427 12.84 -5.12 -0.36
C VAL A 427 13.20 -6.48 -0.96
N VAL A 428 14.46 -6.88 -0.83
CA VAL A 428 14.92 -8.22 -1.20
C VAL A 428 14.94 -9.11 0.04
N ALA A 429 14.78 -10.43 -0.17
CA ALA A 429 14.97 -11.39 0.90
C ALA A 429 16.34 -11.16 1.54
N GLU A 430 16.39 -11.17 2.88
CA GLU A 430 17.66 -11.15 3.60
C GLU A 430 18.54 -12.22 2.96
N GLN A 431 19.66 -11.80 2.38
CA GLN A 431 20.65 -12.75 1.89
C GLN A 431 21.12 -13.48 3.13
N GLN A 432 20.50 -14.63 3.43
CA GLN A 432 20.95 -15.53 4.46
C GLN A 432 22.44 -15.65 4.24
N ALA A 433 23.21 -15.03 5.15
CA ALA A 433 24.64 -15.10 5.10
C ALA A 433 24.92 -16.59 5.07
N VAL A 434 25.28 -17.10 3.90
CA VAL A 434 25.53 -18.51 3.69
C VAL A 434 26.68 -18.77 4.63
N ALA A 435 26.37 -19.32 5.81
CA ALA A 435 27.33 -19.63 6.82
C ALA A 435 28.29 -20.58 6.11
N GLY A 436 29.44 -20.03 5.71
CA GLY A 436 30.39 -20.78 4.92
C GLY A 436 30.67 -22.07 5.68
N PRO A 437 30.60 -23.26 5.06
CA PRO A 437 31.19 -24.42 5.68
C PRO A 437 32.67 -24.06 5.92
N TYR A 438 33.25 -24.45 7.05
CA TYR A 438 34.63 -24.14 7.49
C TYR A 438 34.77 -22.80 8.26
N SER A 439 34.80 -22.82 9.58
CA SER A 439 36.01 -23.19 10.32
C SER A 439 35.70 -23.70 11.73
N LEU A 440 35.58 -25.02 11.85
CA LEU A 440 35.95 -25.69 13.10
C LEU A 440 37.48 -25.53 13.23
N SER A 441 37.92 -24.44 13.88
CA SER A 441 39.26 -24.36 14.43
C SER A 441 39.39 -25.48 15.45
N SER A 442 40.18 -26.48 15.07
CA SER A 442 40.65 -27.54 15.94
C SER A 442 41.64 -26.90 16.91
N ASP A 443 41.11 -26.32 17.99
CA ASP A 443 41.94 -25.84 19.09
C ASP A 443 42.50 -27.06 19.81
N SER A 444 43.75 -27.34 19.47
CA SER A 444 44.52 -28.45 19.98
C SER A 444 45.15 -28.00 21.29
N SER A 445 44.82 -28.71 22.36
CA SER A 445 45.71 -28.97 23.50
C SER A 445 46.35 -27.77 24.19
N GLU A 446 45.69 -27.25 25.24
CA GLU A 446 46.42 -26.72 26.38
C GLU A 446 45.98 -27.42 27.67
N THR A 447 46.82 -28.37 28.08
CA THR A 447 46.68 -29.17 29.29
C THR A 447 47.16 -28.33 30.48
N GLY A 448 46.26 -27.60 31.11
CA GLY A 448 46.54 -26.89 32.37
C GLY A 448 46.51 -27.85 33.58
N PRO A 449 47.42 -27.73 34.56
CA PRO A 449 47.49 -28.62 35.70
C PRO A 449 46.32 -28.43 36.67
N ILE A 450 45.68 -29.55 37.01
CA ILE A 450 44.63 -29.68 38.02
C ILE A 450 45.23 -29.35 39.39
N THR A 451 44.73 -28.28 40.01
CA THR A 451 45.03 -27.99 41.42
C THR A 451 43.96 -28.67 42.28
N PRO A 452 44.31 -29.57 43.22
CA PRO A 452 43.30 -30.24 44.04
C PRO A 452 42.68 -29.29 45.06
N TYR A 453 41.35 -29.23 45.05
CA TYR A 453 40.52 -28.55 46.03
C TYR A 453 40.76 -29.12 47.43
N ARG A 454 41.14 -28.24 48.37
CA ARG A 454 41.32 -28.54 49.80
C ARG A 454 39.97 -28.39 50.49
N SER A 455 39.36 -29.49 50.91
CA SER A 455 38.15 -29.51 51.74
C SER A 455 38.40 -28.80 53.07
N VAL A 456 37.56 -27.82 53.39
CA VAL A 456 37.48 -27.21 54.72
C VAL A 456 36.20 -27.72 55.36
N GLU A 457 36.38 -28.46 56.46
CA GLU A 457 35.34 -28.97 57.35
C GLU A 457 34.78 -27.85 58.23
N PRO A 458 33.47 -27.76 58.47
CA PRO A 458 32.91 -26.83 59.43
C PRO A 458 32.95 -27.40 60.85
N ARG A 459 33.27 -26.54 61.83
CA ARG A 459 33.06 -26.75 63.27
C ARG A 459 31.87 -25.94 63.74
#